data_AF-A0A1G2HGS4-F1
#
_entry.id   AF-A0A1G2HGS4-F1
#
_cell.length_a   1.000
_cell.length_b   1.000
_cell.length_c   1.000
_cell.angle_alpha   90.00
_cell.angle_beta   90.00
_cell.angle_gamma   90.00
#
_symmetry.space_group_name_H-M   'P 1'
#
loop_
_entity.id
_entity.type
_entity.pdbx_description
1 polymer ?
#
loop_
_entity_poly.entity_id
_entity_poly.type
_entity_poly.pdbx_seq_one_letter_code
_entity_poly.pdbx_strand_id
1 'polypeptide(L)'
;MSKESYEEHKMRKKEKREARRHAARLAKFRKWALLVLIFAFIGGGIAAAMVFSGGTSEPLSGEFFLSQGREHKEPGDTPLYEYSTNPPTSGWHFVETLPAGFYDTPRLDGNILHSLEHGAIVLSYKSIISDEDKHILQAFYENNKTKLIIVPRENMDTNFALTAWEYIDRFDVYDEVRVIDFIKDHLNRGPENASI
;
A
#
# COMPACT_ATOMS: atom_id res chain seq x y z
N MET A 1 -31.79 83.61 18.18
CA MET A 1 -31.80 82.16 18.55
C MET A 1 -31.85 82.09 20.08
N SER A 2 -32.85 81.45 20.68
CA SER A 2 -32.96 81.37 22.15
C SER A 2 -31.86 80.46 22.73
N LYS A 3 -31.48 80.67 24.00
CA LYS A 3 -30.51 79.82 24.71
C LYS A 3 -30.91 78.34 24.70
N GLU A 4 -32.22 78.09 24.80
CA GLU A 4 -32.82 76.76 24.77
C GLU A 4 -32.64 76.06 23.41
N SER A 5 -32.88 76.79 22.31
CA SER A 5 -32.64 76.29 20.95
C SER A 5 -31.16 75.97 20.67
N TYR A 6 -30.23 76.70 21.30
CA TYR A 6 -28.79 76.43 21.19
C TYR A 6 -28.37 75.15 21.91
N GLU A 7 -28.83 74.95 23.15
CA GLU A 7 -28.51 73.75 23.93
C GLU A 7 -29.17 72.49 23.34
N GLU A 8 -30.41 72.58 22.84
CA GLU A 8 -31.06 71.47 22.13
C GLU A 8 -30.27 71.04 20.89
N HIS A 9 -29.82 72.00 20.07
CA HIS A 9 -29.01 71.71 18.88
C HIS A 9 -27.64 71.10 19.23
N LYS A 10 -27.03 71.53 20.33
CA LYS A 10 -25.77 70.99 20.85
C LYS A 10 -25.94 69.56 21.38
N MET A 11 -27.02 69.29 22.11
CA MET A 11 -27.37 67.94 22.58
C MET A 11 -27.64 66.99 21.42
N ARG A 12 -28.44 67.39 20.43
CA ARG A 12 -28.70 66.59 19.22
C ARG A 12 -27.44 66.30 18.41
N LYS A 13 -26.49 67.24 18.37
CA LYS A 13 -25.16 67.00 17.75
C LYS A 13 -24.32 66.00 18.55
N LYS A 14 -24.37 66.05 19.88
CA LYS A 14 -23.66 65.11 20.77
C LYS A 14 -24.23 63.70 20.64
N GLU A 15 -25.54 63.53 20.69
CA GLU A 15 -26.23 62.25 20.49
C GLU A 15 -25.92 61.63 19.12
N LYS A 16 -26.01 62.41 18.03
CA LYS A 16 -25.63 61.93 16.68
C LYS A 16 -24.16 61.49 16.62
N ARG A 17 -23.26 62.16 17.33
CA ARG A 17 -21.83 61.81 17.38
C ARG A 17 -21.58 60.55 18.20
N GLU A 18 -22.31 60.35 19.30
CA GLU A 18 -22.27 59.14 20.12
C GLU A 18 -22.86 57.93 19.38
N ALA A 19 -24.00 58.10 18.71
CA ALA A 19 -24.61 57.08 17.85
C ALA A 19 -23.68 56.66 16.69
N ARG A 20 -23.03 57.63 16.02
CA ARG A 20 -22.02 57.34 14.97
C ARG A 20 -20.80 56.61 15.52
N ARG A 21 -20.33 56.97 16.73
CA ARG A 21 -19.22 56.29 17.41
C ARG A 21 -19.59 54.86 17.78
N HIS A 22 -20.80 54.63 18.27
CA HIS A 22 -21.31 53.31 18.62
C HIS A 22 -21.47 52.43 17.37
N ALA A 23 -22.06 52.96 16.29
CA ALA A 23 -22.15 52.28 15.00
C ALA A 23 -20.78 51.95 14.39
N ALA A 24 -19.80 52.87 14.47
CA ALA A 24 -18.44 52.64 13.99
C ALA A 24 -17.71 51.56 14.81
N ARG A 25 -17.89 51.51 16.14
CA ARG A 25 -17.34 50.43 16.99
C ARG A 25 -17.96 49.08 16.64
N LEU A 26 -19.28 49.01 16.45
CA LEU A 26 -19.97 47.79 16.05
C LEU A 26 -19.54 47.32 14.65
N ALA A 27 -19.40 48.23 13.68
CA ALA A 27 -18.91 47.91 12.34
C ALA A 27 -17.46 47.41 12.37
N LYS A 28 -16.59 48.03 13.17
CA LYS A 28 -15.22 47.58 13.38
C LYS A 28 -15.19 46.18 14.03
N PHE A 29 -15.99 45.95 15.07
CA PHE A 29 -16.11 44.65 15.72
C PHE A 29 -16.60 43.56 14.76
N ARG A 30 -17.66 43.82 13.98
CA ARG A 30 -18.18 42.88 12.95
C ARG A 30 -17.12 42.55 11.90
N LYS A 31 -16.34 43.54 11.45
CA LYS A 31 -15.24 43.31 10.49
C LYS A 31 -14.18 42.37 11.08
N TRP A 32 -13.78 42.58 12.33
CA TRP A 32 -12.79 41.71 13.00
C TRP A 32 -13.33 40.31 13.28
N ALA A 33 -14.59 40.19 13.73
CA ALA A 33 -15.24 38.89 13.93
C ALA A 33 -15.31 38.06 12.63
N LEU A 34 -15.60 38.72 11.50
CA LEU A 34 -15.67 38.07 10.20
C LEU A 34 -14.29 37.63 9.69
N LEU A 35 -13.23 38.43 9.96
CA LEU A 35 -11.85 38.04 9.66
C LEU A 35 -11.38 36.83 10.48
N VAL A 36 -11.74 36.77 11.77
CA VAL A 36 -11.41 35.62 12.63
C VAL A 36 -12.12 34.35 12.14
N LEU A 37 -13.39 34.44 11.75
CA LEU A 37 -14.13 33.30 11.19
C LEU A 37 -13.51 32.79 9.88
N ILE A 38 -13.08 33.69 8.98
CA ILE A 38 -12.39 33.30 7.74
C ILE A 38 -11.07 32.59 8.06
N PHE A 39 -10.27 33.13 8.99
CA PHE A 39 -9.00 32.51 9.40
C PHE A 39 -9.21 31.14 10.05
N ALA A 40 -10.23 31.00 10.90
CA ALA A 40 -10.58 29.71 11.50
C ALA A 40 -11.04 28.69 10.45
N PHE A 41 -11.81 29.12 9.45
CA PHE A 41 -12.25 28.26 8.35
C PHE A 41 -11.08 27.80 7.46
N ILE A 42 -10.18 28.71 7.09
CA ILE A 42 -8.98 28.39 6.30
C ILE A 42 -8.06 27.46 7.10
N GLY A 43 -7.78 27.78 8.37
CA GLY A 43 -6.93 26.95 9.23
C GLY A 43 -7.51 25.55 9.46
N GLY A 44 -8.82 25.46 9.70
CA GLY A 44 -9.52 24.18 9.82
C GLY A 44 -9.48 23.37 8.52
N GLY A 45 -9.63 24.01 7.36
CA GLY A 45 -9.52 23.36 6.06
C GLY A 45 -8.11 22.80 5.78
N ILE A 46 -7.06 23.55 6.11
CA ILE A 46 -5.67 23.09 5.98
C ILE A 46 -5.38 21.91 6.92
N ALA A 47 -5.82 21.99 8.18
CA ALA A 47 -5.65 20.91 9.14
C ALA A 47 -6.38 19.62 8.71
N ALA A 48 -7.61 19.76 8.22
CA ALA A 48 -8.36 18.63 7.66
C ALA A 48 -7.62 18.04 6.44
N ALA A 49 -7.15 18.87 5.50
CA ALA A 49 -6.40 18.40 4.35
C ALA A 49 -5.13 17.64 4.76
N MET A 50 -4.37 18.09 5.77
CA MET A 50 -3.20 17.37 6.25
C MET A 50 -3.54 15.99 6.84
N VAL A 51 -4.66 15.87 7.55
CA VAL A 51 -5.15 14.58 8.09
C VAL A 51 -5.62 13.65 6.97
N PHE A 52 -6.32 14.16 5.97
CA PHE A 52 -6.85 13.36 4.86
C PHE A 52 -5.81 13.08 3.76
N SER A 53 -4.76 13.88 3.64
CA SER A 53 -3.64 13.66 2.71
C SER A 53 -2.52 12.80 3.31
N GLY A 54 -2.55 12.52 4.62
CA GLY A 54 -1.61 11.65 5.32
C GLY A 54 -1.82 10.16 5.05
N GLY A 55 -2.14 9.77 3.82
CA GLY A 55 -2.13 8.37 3.41
C GLY A 55 -0.69 7.88 3.37
N THR A 56 -0.20 7.35 4.50
CA THR A 56 1.01 6.52 4.49
C THR A 56 0.67 5.29 3.66
N SER A 57 1.30 5.15 2.49
CA SER A 57 1.32 3.85 1.83
C SER A 57 2.07 2.93 2.79
N GLU A 58 1.34 2.00 3.41
CA GLU A 58 1.99 0.89 4.11
C GLU A 58 2.99 0.25 3.13
N PRO A 59 4.23 -0.04 3.57
CA PRO A 59 5.17 -0.75 2.72
C PRO A 59 4.56 -2.09 2.32
N LEU A 60 4.76 -2.52 1.07
CA LEU A 60 4.29 -3.82 0.62
C LEU A 60 4.88 -4.93 1.49
N SER A 61 4.11 -5.99 1.70
CA SER A 61 4.53 -7.16 2.48
C SER A 61 5.79 -7.80 1.88
N GLY A 62 6.72 -8.22 2.74
CA GLY A 62 7.98 -8.88 2.34
C GLY A 62 9.16 -7.95 2.09
N GLU A 63 10.33 -8.54 1.91
CA GLU A 63 11.59 -7.87 1.61
C GLU A 63 11.76 -7.71 0.09
N PHE A 64 12.16 -6.51 -0.34
CA PHE A 64 12.43 -6.17 -1.73
C PHE A 64 13.89 -6.48 -2.09
N PHE A 65 14.09 -7.10 -3.26
CA PHE A 65 15.40 -7.35 -3.88
C PHE A 65 15.41 -6.79 -5.30
N LEU A 66 16.50 -6.11 -5.68
CA LEU A 66 16.66 -5.61 -7.05
C LEU A 66 16.58 -6.74 -8.08
N SER A 67 15.84 -6.50 -9.16
CA SER A 67 15.75 -7.45 -10.27
C SER A 67 17.13 -7.82 -10.80
N GLN A 68 17.36 -9.11 -10.95
CA GLN A 68 18.55 -9.65 -11.61
C GLN A 68 18.38 -9.80 -13.13
N GLY A 69 17.37 -9.16 -13.73
CA GLY A 69 17.05 -9.21 -15.15
C GLY A 69 15.86 -10.09 -15.49
N ARG A 70 15.59 -10.21 -16.80
CA ARG A 70 14.37 -10.82 -17.39
C ARG A 70 14.68 -11.63 -18.66
N GLU A 71 15.87 -12.24 -18.69
CA GLU A 71 16.32 -12.97 -19.87
C GLU A 71 15.62 -14.32 -19.97
N HIS A 72 14.92 -14.56 -21.07
CA HIS A 72 14.30 -15.84 -21.37
C HIS A 72 15.33 -16.82 -21.95
N LYS A 73 15.30 -18.08 -21.47
CA LYS A 73 16.15 -19.18 -21.91
C LYS A 73 15.30 -20.38 -22.36
N GLU A 74 15.86 -21.16 -23.28
CA GLU A 74 15.26 -22.43 -23.68
C GLU A 74 15.50 -23.51 -22.61
N PRO A 75 14.59 -24.47 -22.42
CA PRO A 75 14.83 -25.62 -21.55
C PRO A 75 16.11 -26.37 -21.94
N GLY A 76 17.01 -26.56 -20.98
CA GLY A 76 18.31 -27.22 -21.20
C GLY A 76 19.50 -26.27 -21.33
N ASP A 77 19.27 -24.97 -21.54
CA ASP A 77 20.28 -23.93 -21.39
C ASP A 77 20.25 -23.41 -19.94
N THR A 78 20.82 -24.19 -19.01
CA THR A 78 20.91 -23.80 -17.59
C THR A 78 22.29 -23.20 -17.33
N PRO A 79 22.45 -21.87 -17.40
CA PRO A 79 23.74 -21.24 -17.11
C PRO A 79 24.16 -21.55 -15.66
N LEU A 80 25.45 -21.58 -15.42
CA LEU A 80 25.98 -21.48 -14.04
C LEU A 80 25.63 -20.07 -13.55
N TYR A 81 24.49 -19.95 -12.91
CA TYR A 81 23.92 -18.69 -12.47
C TYR A 81 23.34 -18.86 -11.08
N GLU A 82 23.79 -18.01 -10.16
CA GLU A 82 23.28 -17.98 -8.80
C GLU A 82 22.31 -16.81 -8.64
N TYR A 83 21.08 -17.15 -8.27
CA TYR A 83 20.11 -16.14 -7.85
C TYR A 83 20.52 -15.54 -6.49
N SER A 84 20.21 -14.27 -6.27
CA SER A 84 20.55 -13.54 -5.05
C SER A 84 19.66 -13.94 -3.86
N THR A 85 18.51 -14.56 -4.14
CA THR A 85 17.52 -15.01 -3.16
C THR A 85 17.18 -16.47 -3.37
N ASN A 86 16.68 -17.11 -2.31
CA ASN A 86 16.29 -18.51 -2.33
C ASN A 86 15.01 -18.75 -1.50
N PRO A 87 13.82 -19.02 -2.07
CA PRO A 87 13.54 -19.14 -3.51
C PRO A 87 13.87 -17.85 -4.29
N PRO A 88 14.19 -17.97 -5.58
CA PRO A 88 14.55 -16.82 -6.39
C PRO A 88 13.34 -15.93 -6.69
N THR A 89 13.56 -14.61 -6.76
CA THR A 89 12.51 -13.61 -6.99
C THR A 89 12.59 -12.93 -8.35
N SER A 90 13.70 -13.08 -9.07
CA SER A 90 13.92 -12.52 -10.42
C SER A 90 15.16 -13.16 -11.06
N GLY A 91 15.44 -12.78 -12.31
CA GLY A 91 16.62 -13.23 -13.05
C GLY A 91 16.24 -13.92 -14.34
N TRP A 92 17.20 -14.62 -14.95
CA TRP A 92 16.91 -15.44 -16.13
C TRP A 92 15.91 -16.54 -15.77
N HIS A 93 15.07 -16.92 -16.73
CA HIS A 93 14.02 -17.91 -16.54
C HIS A 93 13.66 -18.58 -17.88
N PHE A 94 12.85 -19.63 -17.85
CA PHE A 94 12.50 -20.37 -19.07
C PHE A 94 11.38 -19.69 -19.84
N VAL A 95 11.29 -19.93 -21.15
CA VAL A 95 10.16 -19.48 -22.00
C VAL A 95 8.81 -20.07 -21.60
N GLU A 96 8.79 -21.15 -20.82
CA GLU A 96 7.56 -21.79 -20.34
C GLU A 96 7.24 -21.38 -18.89
N THR A 97 6.00 -20.99 -18.62
CA THR A 97 5.50 -20.77 -17.26
C THR A 97 5.27 -22.09 -16.53
N LEU A 98 5.26 -22.03 -15.19
CA LEU A 98 4.63 -23.06 -14.37
C LEU A 98 3.16 -22.67 -14.13
N PRO A 99 2.18 -23.52 -14.49
CA PRO A 99 0.76 -23.22 -14.23
C PRO A 99 0.46 -23.03 -12.74
N ALA A 100 -0.64 -22.33 -12.43
CA ALA A 100 -1.17 -22.32 -11.07
C ALA A 100 -1.49 -23.75 -10.60
N GLY A 101 -1.10 -24.09 -9.37
CA GLY A 101 -1.14 -25.48 -8.92
C GLY A 101 -0.65 -25.69 -7.51
N PHE A 102 -1.15 -26.75 -6.87
CA PHE A 102 -0.51 -27.37 -5.73
C PHE A 102 0.36 -28.53 -6.23
N TYR A 103 1.65 -28.48 -5.94
CA TYR A 103 2.64 -29.47 -6.35
C TYR A 103 3.18 -30.21 -5.12
N ASP A 104 3.40 -31.52 -5.29
CA ASP A 104 3.97 -32.43 -4.29
C ASP A 104 5.45 -32.77 -4.56
N THR A 105 5.97 -32.25 -5.68
CA THR A 105 7.32 -32.49 -6.19
C THR A 105 7.96 -31.16 -6.54
N PRO A 106 9.29 -30.98 -6.31
CA PRO A 106 9.98 -29.75 -6.66
C PRO A 106 9.84 -29.40 -8.14
N ARG A 107 9.80 -28.11 -8.45
CA ARG A 107 9.73 -27.58 -9.81
C ARG A 107 10.97 -26.75 -10.13
N LEU A 108 11.24 -26.57 -11.42
CA LEU A 108 12.40 -25.82 -11.88
C LEU A 108 12.19 -24.33 -11.65
N ASP A 109 13.20 -23.67 -11.07
CA ASP A 109 13.17 -22.23 -10.78
C ASP A 109 12.91 -21.40 -12.05
N GLY A 110 13.42 -21.83 -13.21
CA GLY A 110 13.17 -21.16 -14.48
C GLY A 110 11.69 -21.09 -14.87
N ASN A 111 10.87 -22.12 -14.60
CA ASN A 111 9.43 -22.03 -14.89
C ASN A 111 8.69 -21.19 -13.85
N ILE A 112 9.10 -21.31 -12.58
CA ILE A 112 8.52 -20.55 -11.46
C ILE A 112 8.73 -19.04 -11.68
N LEU A 113 9.96 -18.64 -12.03
CA LEU A 113 10.31 -17.24 -12.23
C LEU A 113 9.54 -16.59 -13.38
N HIS A 114 9.28 -17.30 -14.46
CA HIS A 114 8.42 -16.79 -15.53
C HIS A 114 6.98 -16.57 -15.02
N SER A 115 6.45 -17.49 -14.21
CA SER A 115 5.15 -17.26 -13.57
C SER A 115 5.16 -16.03 -12.65
N LEU A 116 6.24 -15.81 -11.88
CA LEU A 116 6.40 -14.58 -11.08
C LEU A 116 6.45 -13.33 -11.96
N GLU A 117 7.12 -13.38 -13.11
CA GLU A 117 7.19 -12.28 -14.08
C GLU A 117 5.79 -11.90 -14.61
N HIS A 118 4.94 -12.90 -14.79
CA HIS A 118 3.52 -12.73 -15.13
C HIS A 118 2.63 -12.38 -13.93
N GLY A 119 3.20 -12.18 -12.74
CA GLY A 119 2.49 -11.72 -11.54
C GLY A 119 1.84 -12.82 -10.73
N ALA A 120 2.37 -14.04 -10.79
CA ALA A 120 2.01 -15.11 -9.89
C ALA A 120 2.56 -14.90 -8.48
N ILE A 121 1.97 -15.62 -7.53
CA ILE A 121 2.48 -15.79 -6.17
C ILE A 121 2.89 -17.24 -6.00
N VAL A 122 4.06 -17.46 -5.41
CA VAL A 122 4.55 -18.81 -5.13
C VAL A 122 4.74 -18.95 -3.62
N LEU A 123 4.04 -19.92 -3.03
CA LEU A 123 4.26 -20.37 -1.65
C LEU A 123 5.14 -21.63 -1.70
N SER A 124 6.42 -21.45 -1.38
CA SER A 124 7.36 -22.55 -1.20
C SER A 124 7.29 -23.09 0.22
N TYR A 125 7.37 -24.40 0.39
CA TYR A 125 7.40 -25.06 1.70
C TYR A 125 8.48 -26.15 1.77
N LYS A 126 9.10 -26.40 2.93
CA LYS A 126 10.00 -27.56 3.10
C LYS A 126 9.21 -28.85 3.20
N SER A 127 9.74 -29.98 2.70
CA SER A 127 9.05 -31.28 2.86
C SER A 127 9.01 -31.78 4.30
N ILE A 128 9.74 -31.15 5.23
CA ILE A 128 9.73 -31.50 6.66
C ILE A 128 8.53 -30.91 7.43
N ILE A 129 7.69 -30.08 6.81
CA ILE A 129 6.48 -29.57 7.47
C ILE A 129 5.54 -30.71 7.87
N SER A 130 4.66 -30.46 8.84
CA SER A 130 3.70 -31.46 9.31
C SER A 130 2.66 -31.83 8.23
N ASP A 131 2.08 -33.02 8.33
CA ASP A 131 0.95 -33.42 7.47
C ASP A 131 -0.26 -32.48 7.65
N GLU A 132 -0.43 -31.94 8.85
CA GLU A 132 -1.46 -30.94 9.16
C GLU A 132 -1.24 -29.64 8.37
N ASP A 133 -0.02 -29.09 8.41
CA ASP A 133 0.34 -27.90 7.62
C ASP A 133 0.14 -28.14 6.12
N LYS A 134 0.54 -29.33 5.63
CA LYS A 134 0.36 -29.68 4.23
C LYS A 134 -1.12 -29.73 3.84
N HIS A 135 -1.98 -30.25 4.72
CA HIS A 135 -3.43 -30.26 4.51
C HIS A 135 -4.01 -28.84 4.51
N ILE A 136 -3.53 -27.97 5.41
CA ILE A 136 -3.89 -26.54 5.44
C ILE A 136 -3.51 -25.87 4.13
N LEU A 137 -2.28 -26.07 3.63
CA LEU A 137 -1.85 -25.49 2.36
C LEU A 137 -2.70 -25.98 1.18
N GLN A 138 -3.07 -27.26 1.15
CA GLN A 138 -3.95 -27.80 0.12
C GLN A 138 -5.34 -27.17 0.17
N ALA A 139 -5.93 -27.07 1.36
CA ALA A 139 -7.22 -26.40 1.56
C ALA A 139 -7.15 -24.91 1.20
N PHE A 140 -6.05 -24.23 1.52
CA PHE A 140 -5.81 -22.84 1.17
C PHE A 140 -5.77 -22.66 -0.36
N TYR A 141 -5.03 -23.51 -1.07
CA TYR A 141 -4.96 -23.49 -2.54
C TYR A 141 -6.34 -23.68 -3.18
N GLU A 142 -7.15 -24.62 -2.68
CA GLU A 142 -8.48 -24.87 -3.24
C GLU A 142 -9.39 -23.63 -3.20
N ASN A 143 -9.17 -22.74 -2.24
CA ASN A 143 -9.89 -21.48 -2.11
C ASN A 143 -9.22 -20.30 -2.83
N ASN A 144 -7.96 -20.43 -3.26
CA ASN A 144 -7.12 -19.31 -3.76
C ASN A 144 -6.36 -19.67 -5.05
N LYS A 145 -7.04 -20.20 -6.07
CA LYS A 145 -6.39 -20.77 -7.27
C LYS A 145 -5.76 -19.74 -8.24
N THR A 146 -6.13 -18.47 -8.14
CA THR A 146 -5.74 -17.46 -9.13
C THR A 146 -4.25 -17.14 -9.05
N LYS A 147 -3.49 -17.62 -10.04
CA LYS A 147 -2.03 -17.45 -10.15
C LYS A 147 -1.26 -17.78 -8.86
N LEU A 148 -1.77 -18.74 -8.09
CA LEU A 148 -1.10 -19.25 -6.89
C LEU A 148 -0.43 -20.57 -7.24
N ILE A 149 0.84 -20.68 -6.89
CA ILE A 149 1.63 -21.89 -6.99
C ILE A 149 2.05 -22.27 -5.57
N ILE A 150 1.77 -23.50 -5.14
CA ILE A 150 2.29 -24.05 -3.89
C ILE A 150 3.22 -25.21 -4.24
N VAL A 151 4.47 -25.16 -3.81
CA VAL A 151 5.52 -26.09 -4.29
C VAL A 151 6.55 -26.42 -3.21
N PRO A 152 7.03 -27.67 -3.10
CA PRO A 152 8.05 -28.02 -2.13
C PRO A 152 9.43 -27.51 -2.56
N ARG A 153 10.24 -27.09 -1.57
CA ARG A 153 11.64 -26.69 -1.73
C ARG A 153 12.43 -27.02 -0.45
N GLU A 154 13.35 -27.97 -0.54
CA GLU A 154 14.13 -28.43 0.63
C GLU A 154 15.17 -27.42 1.11
N ASN A 155 15.86 -26.80 0.16
CA ASN A 155 16.99 -25.93 0.44
C ASN A 155 16.51 -24.51 0.78
N MET A 156 15.68 -24.34 1.80
CA MET A 156 15.30 -23.02 2.33
C MET A 156 15.82 -22.84 3.75
N ASP A 157 15.98 -21.61 4.22
CA ASP A 157 16.37 -21.36 5.61
C ASP A 157 15.16 -21.55 6.55
N THR A 158 13.98 -21.10 6.13
CA THR A 158 12.71 -21.20 6.86
C THR A 158 11.81 -22.31 6.33
N ASN A 159 10.76 -22.67 7.08
CA ASN A 159 9.79 -23.70 6.65
C ASN A 159 8.94 -23.26 5.46
N PHE A 160 8.61 -21.97 5.38
CA PHE A 160 7.80 -21.39 4.31
C PHE A 160 8.48 -20.15 3.74
N ALA A 161 8.23 -19.89 2.45
CA ALA A 161 8.56 -18.64 1.81
C ALA A 161 7.51 -18.27 0.76
N LEU A 162 7.06 -17.03 0.76
CA LEU A 162 6.24 -16.44 -0.30
C LEU A 162 7.13 -15.65 -1.23
N THR A 163 6.94 -15.81 -2.54
CA THR A 163 7.65 -15.00 -3.53
C THR A 163 6.69 -14.40 -4.54
N ALA A 164 6.99 -13.15 -4.87
CA ALA A 164 6.52 -12.42 -6.03
C ALA A 164 7.73 -11.88 -6.79
N TRP A 165 7.54 -11.31 -7.98
CA TRP A 165 8.66 -10.69 -8.69
C TRP A 165 9.32 -9.61 -7.81
N GLU A 166 10.63 -9.72 -7.56
CA GLU A 166 11.43 -8.85 -6.67
C GLU A 166 11.08 -8.86 -5.17
N TYR A 167 10.09 -9.64 -4.72
CA TYR A 167 9.69 -9.67 -3.30
C TYR A 167 9.71 -11.07 -2.72
N ILE A 168 10.16 -11.17 -1.47
CA ILE A 168 10.20 -12.41 -0.72
C ILE A 168 9.78 -12.23 0.71
N ASP A 169 9.00 -13.16 1.24
CA ASP A 169 8.63 -13.18 2.65
C ASP A 169 8.88 -14.56 3.25
N ARG A 170 9.62 -14.63 4.36
CA ARG A 170 10.15 -15.87 4.97
C ARG A 170 9.63 -16.05 6.38
N PHE A 171 9.17 -17.26 6.70
CA PHE A 171 8.60 -17.55 8.02
C PHE A 171 8.57 -19.05 8.32
N ASP A 172 8.60 -19.40 9.61
CA ASP A 172 8.67 -20.79 10.07
C ASP A 172 7.33 -21.41 10.44
N VAL A 173 6.34 -20.58 10.77
CA VAL A 173 5.01 -21.02 11.21
C VAL A 173 3.98 -20.47 10.24
N TYR A 174 3.12 -21.33 9.70
CA TYR A 174 2.09 -20.93 8.76
C TYR A 174 1.15 -19.88 9.39
N ASP A 175 0.97 -18.78 8.68
CA ASP A 175 0.10 -17.66 9.07
C ASP A 175 -0.73 -17.27 7.84
N GLU A 176 -2.00 -17.65 7.86
CA GLU A 176 -2.92 -17.40 6.74
C GLU A 176 -3.14 -15.91 6.48
N VAL A 177 -3.19 -15.08 7.53
CA VAL A 177 -3.39 -13.63 7.38
C VAL A 177 -2.21 -13.02 6.63
N ARG A 178 -0.99 -13.40 7.04
CA ARG A 178 0.25 -12.98 6.37
C ARG A 178 0.29 -13.41 4.90
N VAL A 179 -0.10 -14.64 4.60
CA VAL A 179 -0.16 -15.16 3.21
C VAL A 179 -1.16 -14.35 2.38
N ILE A 180 -2.35 -14.10 2.92
CA ILE A 180 -3.40 -13.33 2.24
C ILE A 180 -2.94 -11.90 1.97
N ASP A 181 -2.29 -11.24 2.93
CA ASP A 181 -1.83 -9.86 2.78
C ASP A 181 -0.72 -9.76 1.72
N PHE A 182 0.22 -10.72 1.70
CA PHE A 182 1.21 -10.80 0.62
C PHE A 182 0.56 -10.99 -0.76
N ILE A 183 -0.46 -11.85 -0.88
CA ILE A 183 -1.19 -12.04 -2.14
C ILE A 183 -1.86 -10.73 -2.58
N LYS A 184 -2.54 -10.01 -1.68
CA LYS A 184 -3.19 -8.73 -2.00
C LYS A 184 -2.17 -7.68 -2.49
N ASP A 185 -0.99 -7.69 -1.89
CA ASP A 185 0.07 -6.73 -2.18
C ASP A 185 0.79 -6.99 -3.50
N HIS A 186 0.79 -8.23 -4.01
CA HIS A 186 1.68 -8.61 -5.12
C HIS A 186 1.01 -9.29 -6.31
N LEU A 187 -0.18 -9.85 -6.15
CA LEU A 187 -0.86 -10.57 -7.23
C LEU A 187 -1.07 -9.65 -8.44
N ASN A 188 -0.72 -10.14 -9.64
CA ASN A 188 -0.76 -9.40 -10.92
C ASN A 188 0.15 -8.16 -10.98
N ARG A 189 1.17 -8.06 -10.11
CA ARG A 189 2.14 -6.94 -10.13
C ARG A 189 3.52 -7.30 -10.71
N GLY A 190 3.62 -8.44 -11.38
CA GLY A 190 4.80 -8.79 -12.16
C GLY A 190 4.99 -7.89 -13.39
N PRO A 191 6.20 -7.79 -13.95
CA PRO A 191 6.54 -6.88 -15.05
C PRO A 191 5.69 -7.02 -16.33
N GLU A 192 5.12 -8.20 -16.59
CA GLU A 192 4.38 -8.47 -17.85
C GLU A 192 2.90 -8.73 -17.67
N ASN A 193 2.42 -8.90 -16.43
CA ASN A 193 1.02 -9.18 -16.07
C ASN A 193 0.22 -9.92 -17.16
N ALA A 194 0.56 -11.19 -17.37
CA ALA A 194 -0.10 -12.08 -18.34
C ALA A 194 -0.68 -13.32 -17.64
N SER A 195 -1.48 -14.13 -18.33
CA SER A 195 -1.91 -15.43 -17.81
C SER A 195 -0.73 -16.38 -17.66
N ILE A 196 -0.78 -17.28 -16.67
CA ILE A 196 0.20 -18.36 -16.48
C ILE A 196 -0.40 -19.73 -16.73
#